data_AF-T0FZF1-F1
#
_entry.id   AF-T0FZF1-F1
#
_cell.length_a   1.000
_cell.length_b   1.000
_cell.length_c   1.000
_cell.angle_alpha   90.00
_cell.angle_beta   90.00
_cell.angle_gamma   90.00
#
_symmetry.space_group_name_H-M   'P 1'
#
loop_
_entity.id
_entity.type
_entity.pdbx_description
1 polymer ?
#
loop_
_entity_poly.entity_id
_entity_poly.type
_entity_poly.pdbx_seq_one_letter_code
_entity_poly.pdbx_strand_id
1 'polypeptide(L)'
;MFPSSLFEATFQNLQVHMTYSHNLIPAFIQGGLVVGVIYAIYKDVSFSIWCGFLTVLHVLCDLIVGFEHQLLSPGSTVVSLNSYYYFPHAAILIEFVFSLICIFWYVRTEKLGGTPVTKRKLILLLLIFGIGILMWLPNATIPMKNLLPFFISD
;
A
#
# COMPACT_ATOMS: atom_id res chain seq x y z
N MET A 1 -10.97 0.65 21.25
CA MET A 1 -12.30 0.01 21.08
C MET A 1 -12.37 -0.45 19.64
N PHE A 2 -12.60 -1.74 19.40
CA PHE A 2 -12.68 -2.26 18.03
C PHE A 2 -13.94 -1.72 17.32
N PRO A 3 -13.87 -1.37 16.02
CA PRO A 3 -15.05 -0.94 15.29
C PRO A 3 -16.05 -2.10 15.20
N SER A 4 -17.33 -1.82 15.46
CA SER A 4 -18.39 -2.85 15.42
C SER A 4 -18.79 -3.22 13.99
N SER A 5 -18.44 -2.38 13.01
CA SER A 5 -18.67 -2.60 11.58
C SER A 5 -17.62 -1.88 10.72
N LEU A 6 -17.52 -2.25 9.44
CA LEU A 6 -16.61 -1.61 8.47
C LEU A 6 -16.87 -0.10 8.33
N PHE A 7 -18.11 0.35 8.50
CA PHE A 7 -18.49 1.76 8.40
C PHE A 7 -18.05 2.59 9.62
N GLU A 8 -17.66 1.94 10.72
CA GLU A 8 -17.12 2.59 11.90
C GLU A 8 -15.59 2.63 11.93
N ALA A 9 -14.95 1.95 10.97
CA ALA A 9 -13.52 1.73 10.97
C ALA A 9 -12.78 2.99 10.50
N THR A 10 -11.83 3.46 11.30
CA THR A 10 -10.91 4.58 11.01
C THR A 10 -9.48 4.12 11.27
N PHE A 11 -8.47 4.83 10.76
CA PHE A 11 -7.07 4.46 11.01
C PHE A 11 -6.69 4.44 12.50
N GLN A 12 -7.38 5.22 13.33
CA GLN A 12 -7.11 5.31 14.76
C GLN A 12 -7.72 4.17 15.58
N ASN A 13 -8.77 3.53 15.06
CA ASN A 13 -9.46 2.43 15.75
C ASN A 13 -9.24 1.05 15.10
N LEU A 14 -8.69 1.01 13.88
CA LEU A 14 -8.18 -0.22 13.28
C LEU A 14 -6.92 -0.66 14.01
N GLN A 15 -7.00 -1.83 14.64
CA GLN A 15 -5.81 -2.56 15.08
C GLN A 15 -5.54 -3.67 14.08
N VAL A 16 -4.50 -3.46 13.27
CA VAL A 16 -4.10 -4.38 12.22
C VAL A 16 -2.79 -5.02 12.61
N HIS A 17 -2.82 -6.33 12.86
CA HIS A 17 -1.62 -7.12 13.12
C HIS A 17 -1.29 -7.97 11.90
N MET A 18 -0.33 -7.49 11.10
CA MET A 18 0.14 -8.15 9.88
C MET A 18 1.47 -8.89 10.08
N THR A 19 1.56 -9.64 11.17
CA THR A 19 2.79 -10.31 11.64
C THR A 19 3.48 -11.16 10.57
N TYR A 20 2.73 -11.87 9.73
CA TYR A 20 3.30 -12.79 8.75
C TYR A 20 3.53 -12.16 7.37
N SER A 21 2.90 -11.03 7.06
CA SER A 21 2.94 -10.42 5.73
C SER A 21 3.82 -9.18 5.67
N HIS A 22 3.83 -8.34 6.71
CA HIS A 22 4.47 -7.02 6.67
C HIS A 22 5.48 -6.78 7.78
N ASN A 23 5.72 -7.76 8.66
CA ASN A 23 6.93 -7.71 9.50
C ASN A 23 8.17 -7.83 8.62
N LEU A 24 9.26 -7.19 9.05
CA LEU A 24 10.48 -7.02 8.25
C LEU A 24 11.04 -8.36 7.75
N ILE A 25 11.26 -9.32 8.66
CA ILE A 25 11.86 -10.61 8.31
C ILE A 25 10.92 -11.46 7.43
N PRO A 26 9.64 -11.65 7.79
CA PRO A 26 8.68 -12.32 6.92
C PRO A 26 8.60 -11.72 5.51
N ALA A 27 8.67 -10.39 5.38
CA ALA A 27 8.65 -9.71 4.09
C ALA A 27 9.86 -10.05 3.20
N PHE A 28 11.07 -10.13 3.77
CA PHE A 28 12.25 -10.58 3.03
C PHE A 28 12.16 -12.05 2.62
N ILE A 29 11.62 -12.91 3.49
CA ILE A 29 11.38 -14.33 3.17
C ILE A 29 10.37 -14.42 2.01
N GLN A 30 9.29 -13.66 2.05
CA GLN A 30 8.29 -13.61 0.99
C GLN A 30 8.88 -13.07 -0.31
N GLY A 31 9.72 -12.04 -0.26
CA GLY A 31 10.46 -11.54 -1.43
C GLY A 31 11.31 -12.62 -2.07
N GLY A 32 12.08 -13.38 -1.27
CA GLY A 32 12.86 -14.53 -1.75
C GLY A 32 12.00 -15.64 -2.35
N LEU A 33 10.84 -15.95 -1.74
CA LEU A 33 9.88 -16.92 -2.25
C LEU A 33 9.33 -16.47 -3.61
N VAL A 34 8.98 -15.19 -3.76
CA VAL A 34 8.53 -14.61 -5.03
C VAL A 34 9.61 -14.74 -6.10
N VAL A 35 10.88 -14.44 -5.80
CA VAL A 35 11.99 -14.67 -6.75
C VAL A 35 12.02 -16.15 -7.17
N GLY A 36 11.97 -17.08 -6.21
CA GLY A 36 12.02 -18.51 -6.49
C GLY A 36 10.86 -18.99 -7.39
N VAL A 37 9.63 -18.58 -7.09
CA VAL A 37 8.44 -18.97 -7.86
C VAL A 37 8.47 -18.37 -9.27
N ILE A 38 8.77 -17.07 -9.40
CA ILE A 38 8.81 -16.41 -10.71
C ILE A 38 9.94 -17.00 -11.56
N TYR A 39 11.11 -17.25 -10.97
CA TYR A 39 12.21 -17.91 -11.68
C TYR A 39 11.84 -19.33 -12.11
N ALA A 40 11.16 -20.11 -11.26
CA ALA A 40 10.75 -21.48 -11.62
C ALA A 40 9.81 -21.52 -12.83
N ILE A 41 8.92 -20.52 -12.97
CA ILE A 41 7.94 -20.44 -14.05
C ILE A 41 8.55 -19.85 -15.33
N TYR A 42 9.19 -18.68 -15.22
CA TYR A 42 9.65 -17.90 -16.38
C TYR A 42 11.10 -18.15 -16.76
N LYS A 43 11.91 -18.70 -15.85
CA LYS A 43 13.36 -18.95 -16.02
C LYS A 43 14.17 -17.70 -16.35
N ASP A 44 13.64 -16.52 -16.03
CA ASP A 44 14.30 -15.23 -16.20
C ASP A 44 14.78 -14.71 -14.84
N VAL A 45 16.10 -14.54 -14.70
CA VAL A 45 16.74 -14.08 -13.47
C VAL A 45 16.49 -12.59 -13.25
N SER A 46 16.55 -11.76 -14.30
CA SER A 46 16.36 -10.33 -14.15
C SER A 46 14.93 -10.01 -13.75
N PHE A 47 13.96 -10.62 -14.44
CA PHE A 47 12.55 -10.46 -14.13
C PHE A 47 12.19 -10.95 -12.72
N SER A 48 12.68 -12.13 -12.32
CA SER A 48 12.39 -12.66 -10.99
C SER A 48 12.97 -11.80 -9.86
N ILE A 49 14.19 -11.28 -10.02
CA ILE A 49 14.79 -10.35 -9.05
C ILE A 49 13.98 -9.05 -8.98
N TRP A 50 13.53 -8.49 -10.10
CA TRP A 50 12.67 -7.31 -10.08
C TRP A 50 11.36 -7.55 -9.35
N CYS A 51 10.71 -8.71 -9.52
CA CYS A 51 9.51 -9.06 -8.78
C CYS A 51 9.75 -9.16 -7.27
N GLY A 52 10.83 -9.83 -6.86
CA GLY A 52 11.23 -9.91 -5.45
C GLY A 52 11.56 -8.55 -4.85
N PHE A 53 12.30 -7.73 -5.59
CA PHE A 53 12.64 -6.37 -5.18
C PHE A 53 11.39 -5.50 -4.98
N LEU A 54 10.46 -5.51 -5.93
CA LEU A 54 9.20 -4.75 -5.81
C LEU A 54 8.36 -5.24 -4.62
N THR A 55 8.38 -6.54 -4.31
CA THR A 55 7.70 -7.12 -3.14
C THR A 55 8.27 -6.57 -1.84
N VAL A 56 9.60 -6.53 -1.71
CA VAL A 56 10.26 -5.99 -0.52
C VAL A 56 10.09 -4.47 -0.44
N LEU A 57 10.26 -3.76 -1.56
CA LEU A 57 10.10 -2.32 -1.63
C LEU A 57 8.71 -1.87 -1.16
N HIS A 58 7.67 -2.61 -1.53
CA HIS A 58 6.31 -2.36 -1.06
C HIS A 58 6.21 -2.37 0.46
N VAL A 59 6.74 -3.40 1.12
CA VAL A 59 6.72 -3.48 2.59
C VAL A 59 7.58 -2.39 3.22
N LEU A 60 8.73 -2.04 2.63
CA LEU A 60 9.54 -0.93 3.11
C LEU A 60 8.80 0.41 3.05
N CYS A 61 8.01 0.65 2.00
CA CYS A 61 7.12 1.80 1.93
C CYS A 61 6.06 1.76 3.05
N ASP A 62 5.53 0.57 3.35
CA ASP A 62 4.52 0.38 4.40
C ASP A 62 5.10 0.59 5.81
N LEU A 63 6.39 0.29 6.05
CA LEU A 63 7.06 0.65 7.29
C LEU A 63 7.12 2.17 7.52
N ILE A 64 7.17 2.94 6.43
CA ILE A 64 7.23 4.41 6.48
C ILE A 64 5.84 5.01 6.63
N VAL A 65 4.85 4.51 5.88
CA VAL A 65 3.57 5.21 5.70
C VAL A 65 2.38 4.48 6.33
N GLY A 66 2.51 3.18 6.60
CA GLY A 66 1.43 2.31 7.04
C GLY A 66 1.27 2.19 8.55
N PHE A 67 0.70 1.04 8.93
CA PHE A 67 0.44 0.64 10.31
C PHE A 67 1.72 0.22 11.05
N GLU A 68 1.57 -0.13 12.34
CA GLU A 68 2.67 -0.64 13.13
C GLU A 68 3.13 -2.02 12.67
N HIS A 69 4.43 -2.15 12.45
CA HIS A 69 5.12 -3.37 12.07
C HIS A 69 6.34 -3.59 12.92
N GLN A 70 6.62 -4.87 13.14
CA GLN A 70 7.68 -5.33 14.02
C GLN A 70 8.71 -6.13 13.24
N LEU A 71 9.82 -6.45 13.89
CA LEU A 71 10.92 -7.17 13.25
C LEU A 71 10.52 -8.60 12.81
N LEU A 72 9.87 -9.36 13.71
CA LEU A 72 9.57 -10.78 13.49
C LEU A 72 8.25 -11.26 14.11
N SER A 73 7.96 -10.90 15.36
CA SER A 73 6.85 -11.44 16.17
C SER A 73 6.16 -10.33 16.99
N PRO A 74 4.90 -10.49 17.46
CA PRO A 74 4.11 -9.50 18.21
C PRO A 74 4.78 -8.81 19.41
N GLY A 75 5.87 -9.39 19.94
CA GLY A 75 6.66 -8.82 21.05
C GLY A 75 8.08 -8.37 20.67
N SER A 76 8.39 -8.31 19.37
CA SER A 76 9.71 -7.89 18.87
C SER A 76 9.76 -6.38 18.62
N THR A 77 10.97 -5.84 18.44
CA THR A 77 11.20 -4.42 18.21
C THR A 77 10.33 -3.86 17.09
N VAL A 78 9.62 -2.77 17.37
CA VAL A 78 8.85 -2.00 16.39
C VAL A 78 9.83 -1.30 15.45
N VAL A 79 9.64 -1.49 14.15
CA VAL A 79 10.52 -0.93 13.10
C VAL A 79 9.81 0.08 12.20
N SER A 80 8.48 0.11 12.23
CA SER A 80 7.67 1.07 11.49
C SER A 80 7.54 2.42 12.21
N LEU A 81 7.20 3.45 11.44
CA LEU A 81 6.82 4.76 11.95
C LEU A 81 5.37 4.85 12.47
N ASN A 82 4.51 3.87 12.12
CA ASN A 82 3.08 3.87 12.45
C ASN A 82 2.38 5.20 12.06
N SER A 83 2.66 5.63 10.84
CA SER A 83 2.28 6.96 10.32
C SER A 83 0.78 7.13 10.17
N TYR A 84 0.03 6.05 9.94
CA TYR A 84 -1.44 6.07 9.96
C TYR A 84 -2.02 6.43 11.33
N TYR A 85 -1.32 6.12 12.43
CA TYR A 85 -1.77 6.51 13.76
C TYR A 85 -1.38 7.95 14.09
N TYR A 86 -0.12 8.32 13.87
CA TYR A 86 0.41 9.62 14.30
C TYR A 86 0.07 10.79 13.36
N PHE A 87 0.08 10.57 12.04
CA PHE A 87 -0.13 11.60 11.03
C PHE A 87 -0.81 11.05 9.76
N PRO A 88 -2.06 10.55 9.87
CA PRO A 88 -2.73 9.83 8.78
C PRO A 88 -2.89 10.63 7.49
N HIS A 89 -3.14 11.94 7.59
CA HIS A 89 -3.29 12.80 6.40
C HIS A 89 -1.97 12.94 5.63
N ALA A 90 -0.84 13.06 6.34
CA ALA A 90 0.47 13.13 5.72
C ALA A 90 0.86 11.78 5.11
N ALA A 91 0.49 10.67 5.77
CA ALA A 91 0.69 9.34 5.25
C ALA A 91 -0.01 9.14 3.90
N ILE A 92 -1.31 9.44 3.81
CA ILE A 92 -2.08 9.36 2.56
C ILE A 92 -1.48 10.26 1.47
N LEU A 93 -1.01 11.46 1.83
CA LEU A 93 -0.36 12.37 0.87
C LEU A 93 0.92 11.75 0.29
N ILE A 94 1.75 11.11 1.12
CA ILE A 94 3.00 10.46 0.68
C ILE A 94 2.67 9.31 -0.27
N GLU A 95 1.69 8.47 0.05
CA GLU A 95 1.21 7.39 -0.84
C GLU A 95 0.72 7.94 -2.17
N PHE A 96 -0.07 9.01 -2.13
CA PHE A 96 -0.59 9.63 -3.34
C PHE A 96 0.54 10.14 -4.23
N VAL A 97 1.49 10.88 -3.68
CA VAL A 97 2.66 11.38 -4.41
C VAL A 97 3.51 10.22 -4.95
N PHE A 98 3.76 9.19 -4.15
CA PHE A 98 4.50 8.01 -4.57
C PHE A 98 3.81 7.29 -5.75
N SER A 99 2.49 7.14 -5.71
CA SER A 99 1.72 6.56 -6.83
C SER A 99 1.85 7.38 -8.11
N LEU A 100 1.82 8.72 -8.01
CA LEU A 100 2.00 9.61 -9.16
C LEU A 100 3.41 9.49 -9.75
N ILE A 101 4.44 9.38 -8.90
CA ILE A 101 5.83 9.15 -9.33
C ILE A 101 5.93 7.83 -10.11
N CYS A 102 5.34 6.75 -9.60
CA CYS A 102 5.33 5.45 -10.27
C CYS A 102 4.59 5.50 -11.62
N ILE A 103 3.42 6.14 -11.70
CA ILE A 103 2.68 6.32 -12.95
C ILE A 103 3.50 7.15 -13.95
N PHE A 104 4.09 8.26 -13.50
CA PHE A 104 4.91 9.11 -14.34
C PHE A 104 6.15 8.38 -14.87
N TRP A 105 6.81 7.60 -14.00
CA TRP A 105 7.95 6.77 -14.37
C TRP A 105 7.55 5.70 -15.39
N TYR A 106 6.44 5.01 -15.18
CA TYR A 106 5.88 4.05 -16.15
C TYR A 106 5.63 4.68 -17.52
N VAL A 107 4.92 5.82 -17.57
CA VAL A 107 4.62 6.52 -18.83
C VAL A 107 5.91 6.98 -19.54
N ARG A 108 6.89 7.48 -18.77
CA ARG A 108 8.19 7.90 -19.32
C ARG A 108 8.94 6.71 -19.92
N THR A 109 9.00 5.59 -19.21
CA THR A 109 9.68 4.37 -19.67
C THR A 109 9.04 3.82 -20.94
N GLU A 110 7.72 3.72 -20.99
CA GLU A 110 6.98 3.26 -22.18
C GLU A 110 7.17 4.18 -23.39
N LYS A 111 7.20 5.50 -23.16
CA LYS A 111 7.49 6.48 -24.22
C LYS A 111 8.91 6.33 -24.77
N LEU A 112 9.89 6.05 -23.92
CA LEU A 112 11.28 5.80 -24.33
C LEU A 112 11.43 4.43 -25.02
N GLY A 113 10.63 3.44 -24.64
CA GLY A 113 10.59 2.10 -25.24
C GLY A 113 9.86 2.02 -26.58
N GLY A 114 9.32 3.13 -27.10
CA GLY A 114 8.65 3.19 -28.39
C GLY A 114 7.15 2.84 -28.38
N THR A 115 6.57 2.55 -27.21
CA THR A 115 5.15 2.19 -27.04
C THR A 115 4.44 3.18 -26.12
N PRO A 116 4.17 4.42 -26.57
CA PRO A 116 3.62 5.47 -25.71
C PRO A 116 2.24 5.10 -25.15
N VAL A 117 2.06 5.36 -23.85
CA VAL A 117 0.78 5.14 -23.15
C VAL A 117 -0.30 6.05 -23.72
N THR A 118 -1.46 5.48 -24.05
CA THR A 118 -2.60 6.26 -24.56
C THR A 118 -3.18 7.19 -23.49
N LYS A 119 -3.72 8.35 -23.89
CA LYS A 119 -4.35 9.31 -22.97
C LYS A 119 -5.44 8.67 -22.11
N ARG A 120 -6.24 7.76 -22.71
CA ARG A 120 -7.30 7.03 -22.00
C ARG A 120 -6.73 6.14 -20.90
N LYS A 121 -5.64 5.40 -21.16
CA LYS A 121 -4.99 4.55 -20.16
C LYS A 121 -4.39 5.39 -19.03
N LEU A 122 -3.77 6.52 -19.34
CA LEU A 122 -3.25 7.45 -18.33
C LEU A 122 -4.35 7.99 -17.41
N ILE A 123 -5.47 8.45 -17.99
CA ILE A 123 -6.61 8.96 -17.21
C ILE A 123 -7.15 7.85 -16.29
N LEU A 124 -7.31 6.62 -16.80
CA LEU A 124 -7.77 5.50 -15.98
C LEU A 124 -6.82 5.17 -14.84
N LEU A 125 -5.50 5.16 -15.08
CA LEU A 125 -4.50 4.94 -14.02
C LEU A 125 -4.60 6.02 -12.93
N LEU A 126 -4.67 7.29 -13.33
CA LEU A 126 -4.80 8.41 -12.38
C LEU A 126 -6.11 8.34 -11.60
N LEU A 127 -7.22 7.97 -12.25
CA LEU A 127 -8.52 7.84 -11.57
C LEU A 127 -8.52 6.67 -10.59
N ILE A 128 -8.07 5.49 -10.99
CA ILE A 128 -8.11 4.29 -10.13
C ILE A 128 -7.22 4.50 -8.89
N PHE A 129 -5.97 4.93 -9.08
CA PHE A 129 -5.06 5.18 -7.95
C PHE A 129 -5.49 6.40 -7.15
N GLY A 130 -5.89 7.49 -7.81
CA GLY A 130 -6.31 8.72 -7.15
C GLY A 130 -7.56 8.53 -6.30
N ILE A 131 -8.62 7.93 -6.86
CA ILE A 131 -9.84 7.63 -6.10
C ILE A 131 -9.53 6.62 -4.99
N GLY A 132 -8.79 5.56 -5.29
CA GLY A 132 -8.45 4.53 -4.31
C GLY A 132 -7.73 5.09 -3.07
N ILE A 133 -6.76 5.98 -3.26
CA ILE A 133 -5.99 6.59 -2.16
C ILE A 133 -6.79 7.70 -1.47
N LEU A 134 -7.41 8.61 -2.24
CA LEU A 134 -8.12 9.76 -1.68
C LEU A 134 -9.42 9.37 -0.94
N MET A 135 -10.00 8.21 -1.24
CA MET A 135 -11.15 7.70 -0.50
C MET A 135 -10.83 7.43 0.98
N TRP A 136 -9.56 7.22 1.32
CA TRP A 136 -9.11 7.06 2.71
C TRP A 136 -8.96 8.40 3.45
N LEU A 137 -8.91 9.53 2.75
CA LEU A 137 -8.71 10.86 3.37
C LEU A 137 -9.82 11.22 4.36
N PRO A 138 -11.12 11.03 4.07
CA PRO A 138 -12.17 11.26 5.05
C PRO A 138 -12.15 10.20 6.16
N ASN A 139 -11.88 8.94 5.80
CA ASN A 139 -11.88 7.80 6.71
C ASN A 139 -10.66 7.77 7.65
N ALA A 140 -9.69 8.64 7.42
CA ALA A 140 -8.51 8.81 8.24
C ALA A 140 -8.86 9.13 9.70
N THR A 141 -9.86 9.99 9.91
CA THR A 141 -10.28 10.45 11.24
C THR A 141 -11.79 10.43 11.43
N ILE A 142 -12.59 10.31 10.37
CA ILE A 142 -14.05 10.36 10.44
C ILE A 142 -14.61 9.02 9.98
N PRO A 143 -15.37 8.30 10.82
CA PRO A 143 -16.03 7.07 10.41
C PRO A 143 -16.95 7.27 9.22
N MET A 144 -16.96 6.32 8.29
CA MET A 144 -17.77 6.37 7.07
C MET A 144 -19.27 6.52 7.34
N LYS A 145 -19.78 5.98 8.46
CA LYS A 145 -21.17 6.17 8.90
C LYS A 145 -21.56 7.65 9.08
N ASN A 146 -20.61 8.50 9.49
CA ASN A 146 -20.85 9.92 9.68
C ASN A 146 -20.78 10.69 8.36
N LEU A 147 -20.12 10.14 7.35
CA LEU A 147 -19.97 10.72 6.01
C LEU A 147 -21.12 10.34 5.06
N LEU A 148 -21.77 9.19 5.29
CA LEU A 148 -22.92 8.71 4.54
C LEU A 148 -24.19 8.63 5.42
N PRO A 149 -24.67 9.76 5.98
CA PRO A 149 -25.84 9.77 6.87
C PRO A 149 -27.15 9.34 6.19
N PHE A 150 -27.16 9.16 4.85
CA PHE A 150 -28.36 8.86 4.07
C PHE A 150 -28.67 7.36 3.92
N PHE A 151 -27.75 6.46 4.29
CA PHE A 151 -27.89 5.00 4.03
C PHE A 151 -27.98 4.14 5.28
N ILE A 152 -27.87 4.72 6.48
CA ILE A 152 -27.93 4.00 7.76
C ILE A 152 -28.86 4.78 8.69
N SER A 153 -30.17 4.65 8.45
CA SER A 153 -31.19 4.92 9.45
C SER A 153 -31.64 3.57 10.01
N ASP A 154 -31.21 3.33 11.26
CA ASP A 154 -31.57 2.27 12.23
C ASP A 154 -31.56 0.80 11.78
#